data_AF-A0RNK7-F1
#
_entry.id   AF-A0RNK7-F1
#
_cell.length_a   1.000
_cell.length_b   1.000
_cell.length_c   1.000
_cell.angle_alpha   90.00
_cell.angle_beta   90.00
_cell.angle_gamma   90.00
#
_symmetry.space_group_name_H-M   'P 1'
#
loop_
_entity.id
_entity.type
_entity.pdbx_description
1 polymer ?
#
loop_
_entity_poly.entity_id
_entity_poly.type
_entity_poly.pdbx_seq_one_letter_code
_entity_poly.pdbx_strand_id
1 'polypeptide(L)' 'MQIENESFESKIDKLNELLNKLNDENLTLLDSVELYKSGTKLVKEAREMLENAKLSIQEIGGNNG' A
#
# COMPACT_ATOMS: atom_id res chain seq x y z
N MET A 1 -1.53 -13.61 -17.49
CA MET A 1 -2.04 -13.25 -16.15
C MET A 1 -1.86 -11.73 -16.06
N GLN A 2 -2.94 -10.96 -16.23
CA GLN A 2 -2.88 -9.51 -16.03
C GLN A 2 -2.69 -9.29 -14.54
N ILE A 3 -1.57 -8.66 -14.16
CA ILE A 3 -1.40 -8.11 -12.82
C ILE A 3 -2.41 -6.97 -12.75
N GLU A 4 -3.55 -7.20 -12.11
CA GLU A 4 -4.45 -6.10 -11.77
C GLU A 4 -3.65 -5.13 -10.88
N ASN A 5 -3.42 -3.91 -11.38
CA ASN A 5 -2.91 -2.84 -10.56
C ASN A 5 -3.98 -2.54 -9.51
N GLU A 6 -3.83 -3.14 -8.34
CA GLU A 6 -4.73 -2.93 -7.20
C GLU A 6 -4.81 -1.43 -6.87
N SER A 7 -6.03 -0.95 -6.62
CA SER A 7 -6.26 0.46 -6.31
C SER A 7 -5.63 0.85 -4.97
N PHE A 8 -5.54 2.16 -4.73
CA PHE A 8 -5.03 2.69 -3.46
C PHE A 8 -5.89 2.17 -2.30
N GLU A 9 -7.22 2.23 -2.45
CA GLU A 9 -8.21 1.78 -1.47
C GLU A 9 -8.05 0.29 -1.17
N SER A 10 -7.88 -0.54 -2.21
CA SER A 10 -7.64 -1.97 -2.04
C SER A 10 -6.37 -2.25 -1.22
N LYS A 11 -5.31 -1.46 -1.41
CA LYS A 11 -4.08 -1.58 -0.60
C LYS A 11 -4.29 -1.15 0.85
N ILE A 12 -5.10 -0.12 1.09
CA ILE A 12 -5.46 0.31 2.45
C ILE A 12 -6.29 -0.77 3.15
N ASP A 13 -7.24 -1.40 2.47
CA ASP A 13 -8.04 -2.49 3.04
C ASP A 13 -7.15 -3.68 3.44
N LYS A 14 -6.21 -4.07 2.59
CA LYS A 14 -5.23 -5.12 2.91
C LYS A 14 -4.31 -4.76 4.07
N LEU A 15 -3.93 -3.48 4.20
CA LEU A 15 -3.15 -3.01 5.33
C LEU A 15 -3.95 -3.13 6.63
N ASN A 16 -5.24 -2.80 6.61
CA ASN A 16 -6.12 -2.98 7.77
C ASN A 16 -6.27 -4.46 8.15
N GLU A 17 -6.42 -5.35 7.17
CA GLU A 17 -6.44 -6.79 7.42
C GLU A 17 -5.13 -7.31 8.02
N LEU A 18 -3.99 -6.82 7.53
CA LEU A 18 -2.67 -7.15 8.06
C LEU A 18 -2.52 -6.71 9.53
N LEU A 19 -2.97 -5.50 9.85
CA LEU A 19 -2.98 -5.00 11.22
C LEU A 19 -3.87 -5.85 12.13
N ASN A 20 -5.03 -6.30 11.64
CA ASN A 20 -5.88 -7.21 12.40
C ASN A 20 -5.19 -8.55 12.66
N LYS A 21 -4.48 -9.11 11.67
CA LYS A 21 -3.72 -10.36 11.83
C LYS A 21 -2.53 -10.22 12.78
N LEU A 22 -1.91 -9.04 12.84
CA LEU A 22 -0.83 -8.75 13.79
C LEU A 22 -1.29 -8.77 15.25
N ASN A 23 -2.58 -8.64 15.51
CA ASN A 23 -3.17 -8.72 16.85
C ASN A 23 -3.59 -10.15 17.25
N ASP A 24 -3.35 -11.16 16.41
CA ASP A 24 -3.70 -12.55 16.74
C ASP A 24 -2.76 -13.11 17.82
N GLU A 25 -3.34 -13.59 18.93
CA GLU A 25 -2.62 -14.17 20.06
C GLU A 25 -1.88 -15.47 19.71
N ASN A 26 -2.27 -16.14 18.62
CA ASN A 26 -1.63 -17.36 18.12
C ASN A 26 -0.59 -17.09 17.02
N LEU A 27 -0.31 -15.82 16.72
CA LEU A 27 0.63 -15.45 15.67
C LEU A 27 2.04 -15.92 15.99
N THR A 28 2.64 -16.68 15.08
CA THR A 28 4.02 -17.12 15.25
C THR A 28 5.00 -15.98 14.92
N LEU A 29 6.21 -16.06 15.48
CA LEU A 29 7.27 -15.10 15.14
C LEU A 29 7.56 -15.07 13.64
N LEU A 30 7.59 -16.23 12.98
CA LEU A 30 7.84 -16.31 11.54
C LEU A 30 6.73 -15.59 10.76
N ASP A 31 5.47 -15.84 11.11
CA ASP A 31 4.33 -15.19 10.46
C ASP A 31 4.37 -13.68 10.70
N SER A 32 4.71 -13.23 11.91
CA SER A 32 4.84 -11.79 12.21
C SER A 32 5.86 -11.08 11.32
N VAL A 33 6.98 -11.75 10.99
CA VAL A 33 8.01 -11.20 10.09
C VAL A 33 7.50 -11.13 8.65
N GLU A 34 6.76 -12.13 8.19
CA GLU A 34 6.18 -12.14 6.84
C GLU A 34 5.04 -11.13 6.68
N LEU A 35 4.19 -10.97 7.70
CA LEU A 35 3.17 -9.91 7.75
C LEU A 35 3.82 -8.52 7.70
N TYR A 36 4.90 -8.31 8.46
CA TYR A 36 5.64 -7.04 8.43
C TYR A 36 6.25 -6.74 7.05
N LYS A 37 6.90 -7.72 6.42
CA LYS A 37 7.43 -7.58 5.04
C LYS A 37 6.31 -7.24 4.04
N SER A 38 5.18 -7.91 4.15
CA SER A 38 4.02 -7.68 3.28
C SER A 38 3.43 -6.28 3.49
N GLY A 39 3.26 -5.87 4.75
CA GLY A 39 2.75 -4.54 5.09
C GLY A 39 3.69 -3.42 4.62
N THR A 40 5.00 -3.55 4.84
CA THR A 40 5.97 -2.54 4.38
C THR A 40 5.98 -2.39 2.85
N LYS A 41 5.81 -3.49 2.10
CA LYS A 41 5.62 -3.44 0.65
C LYS A 41 4.35 -2.69 0.25
N LEU A 42 3.21 -3.01 0.86
CA LEU A 42 1.94 -2.33 0.56
C LEU A 42 1.99 -0.83 0.90
N VAL A 43 2.61 -0.44 2.02
CA VAL A 43 2.82 0.96 2.39
C VAL A 43 3.67 1.68 1.34
N LYS A 44 4.74 1.04 0.85
CA LYS A 44 5.59 1.61 -0.19
C LYS A 44 4.79 1.85 -1.48
N GLU A 45 4.05 0.86 -1.95
CA GLU A 45 3.24 0.97 -3.16
C GLU A 45 2.16 2.06 -3.02
N ALA A 46 1.46 2.12 -1.88
CA ALA A 46 0.46 3.16 -1.62
C ALA A 46 1.07 4.58 -1.64
N ARG A 47 2.28 4.74 -1.09
CA ARG A 47 3.02 6.03 -1.15
C ARG A 47 3.41 6.40 -2.57
N GLU A 48 3.88 5.45 -3.37
CA GLU A 48 4.21 5.68 -4.78
C GLU A 48 2.98 6.12 -5.58
N MET A 49 1.81 5.54 -5.31
CA MET A 49 0.55 5.96 -5.94
C MET A 49 0.20 7.43 -5.60
N LEU A 50 0.38 7.84 -4.34
CA LEU A 50 0.12 9.21 -3.91
C LEU A 50 1.10 10.21 -4.54
N GLU A 51 2.38 9.88 -4.61
CA GLU A 51 3.37 10.74 -5.27
C GLU A 51 3.09 10.86 -6.76
N ASN A 52 2.74 9.77 -7.44
CA ASN A 52 2.36 9.81 -8.85
C ASN A 52 1.11 10.68 -9.09
N ALA A 53 0.08 10.54 -8.25
CA ALA A 53 -1.12 11.38 -8.34
C ALA A 53 -0.80 12.87 -8.13
N LYS A 54 0.09 13.19 -7.18
CA LYS A 54 0.56 14.54 -6.92
C LYS A 54 1.33 15.10 -8.11
N LEU A 55 2.23 14.32 -8.72
CA LEU A 55 2.97 14.72 -9.93
C LEU A 55 2.01 15.00 -11.09
N SER A 56 1.02 14.14 -11.32
CA SER A 56 0.01 14.37 -12.37
C SER A 56 -0.79 15.65 -12.15
N ILE A 57 -1.16 15.97 -10.90
CA ILE A 57 -1.83 17.24 -10.56
C ILE A 57 -0.91 18.44 -10.84
N GLN A 58 0.38 18.33 -10.50
CA GLN A 58 1.37 19.38 -10.76
C GLN A 58 1.61 19.61 -12.26
N GLU A 59 1.64 18.56 -13.07
CA GLU A 59 1.77 18.68 -14.53
C GLU A 59 0.55 19.37 -15.16
N ILE A 60 -0.66 19.03 -14.71
CA ILE A 60 -1.89 19.67 -15.18
C ILE A 60 -1.95 21.15 -14.74
N GLY A 61 -1.57 21.43 -13.49
CA GLY A 61 -1.59 22.79 -12.93
C GLY A 61 -0.44 23.68 -13.41
N GLY A 62 0.69 23.09 -13.84
CA GLY A 62 1.92 23.78 -14.23
C GLY A 62 2.00 24.19 -15.71
N ASN A 63 1.08 23.76 -16.56
CA ASN A 63 1.08 24.07 -17.99
C ASN A 63 0.29 25.35 -18.37
N ASN A 64 0.26 26.34 -17.47
CA ASN A 64 -0.34 27.67 -17.67
C ASN A 64 0.68 28.80 -17.46
N GLY A 65 1.89 28.64 -18.02
CA GLY A 65 2.95 29.66 -18.03
C GLY A 65 3.50 29.88 -19.42
#